data_AF-A0A355BKI7-F1
#
_entry.id   AF-A0A355BKI7-F1
#
_cell.length_a   1.000
_cell.length_b   1.000
_cell.length_c   1.000
_cell.angle_alpha   90.00
_cell.angle_beta   90.00
_cell.angle_gamma   90.00
#
_symmetry.space_group_name_H-M   'P 1'
#
loop_
_entity.id
_entity.type
_entity.pdbx_description
1 polymer ?
#
loop_
_entity_poly.entity_id
_entity_poly.type
_entity_poly.pdbx_seq_one_letter_code
_entity_poly.pdbx_strand_id
1 'polypeptide(L)' 'PDYQLSLAIGKEGQNARLAAKLTGWKIDISSESQAVGKPGGGSSDEA' A
#
# COMPACT_ATOMS: atom_id res chain seq x y z
N PRO A 1 6.14 -1.88 -11.62
CA PRO A 1 5.04 -1.98 -12.62
C PRO A 1 3.66 -2.19 -11.99
N ASP A 2 2.70 -1.28 -12.27
CA ASP A 2 1.39 -1.22 -11.59
C ASP A 2 0.49 -2.47 -11.78
N TYR A 3 0.74 -3.30 -12.81
CA TYR A 3 -0.02 -4.54 -13.03
C TYR A 3 0.22 -5.62 -11.95
N GLN A 4 1.28 -5.50 -11.16
CA GLN A 4 1.57 -6.45 -10.08
C GLN A 4 0.81 -6.14 -8.79
N LEU A 5 0.15 -4.97 -8.71
CA LEU A 5 -0.57 -4.55 -7.52
C LEU A 5 -1.70 -5.51 -7.16
N SER A 6 -2.52 -5.89 -8.15
CA SER A 6 -3.63 -6.82 -7.94
C SER A 6 -3.15 -8.20 -7.50
N LEU A 7 -1.99 -8.65 -8.00
CA LEU A 7 -1.38 -9.93 -7.60
C LEU A 7 -0.80 -9.86 -6.17
N ALA A 8 -0.15 -8.74 -5.82
CA ALA A 8 0.42 -8.51 -4.50
C ALA A 8 -0.67 -8.41 -3.41
N ILE A 9 -1.80 -7.76 -3.71
CA ILE A 9 -2.97 -7.71 -2.82
C ILE A 9 -3.67 -9.08 -2.78
N GLY A 10 -3.86 -9.71 -3.95
CA GLY A 10 -4.65 -10.92 -4.12
C GLY A 10 -6.16 -10.66 -4.04
N LYS A 11 -6.97 -11.69 -4.27
CA LYS A 11 -8.43 -11.59 -4.16
C LYS A 11 -8.81 -11.21 -2.72
N GLU A 12 -9.55 -10.11 -2.57
CA GLU A 12 -9.97 -9.57 -1.27
C GLU A 12 -8.80 -9.31 -0.29
N GLY A 13 -7.59 -9.02 -0.78
CA GLY A 13 -6.46 -8.74 0.10
C GLY A 13 -5.95 -9.97 0.87
N GLN A 14 -6.25 -11.18 0.40
CA GLN A 14 -5.85 -12.42 1.07
C GLN A 14 -4.32 -12.54 1.18
N ASN A 15 -3.59 -12.17 0.12
CA ASN A 15 -2.15 -12.34 0.06
C ASN A 15 -1.45 -11.42 1.08
N ALA A 16 -1.88 -10.16 1.16
CA ALA A 16 -1.42 -9.20 2.16
C ALA A 16 -1.70 -9.67 3.61
N ARG A 17 -2.90 -10.19 3.88
CA ARG A 17 -3.27 -10.70 5.21
C ARG A 17 -2.44 -11.92 5.63
N LEU A 18 -2.20 -12.85 4.70
CA LEU A 18 -1.37 -14.03 4.99
C LEU A 18 0.08 -13.63 5.26
N ALA A 19 0.66 -12.75 4.43
CA ALA A 19 2.02 -12.27 4.62
C ALA A 19 2.19 -11.51 5.95
N ALA A 20 1.19 -10.69 6.36
CA ALA A 20 1.21 -10.03 7.66
C ALA A 20 1.18 -11.02 8.83
N LYS A 21 0.40 -12.11 8.72
CA LYS A 21 0.37 -13.19 9.74
C LYS A 21 1.67 -13.99 9.79
N LEU A 22 2.28 -14.24 8.64
CA LEU A 22 3.53 -15.01 8.52
C LEU A 22 4.74 -14.24 9.04
N THR A 23 4.79 -12.93 8.77
CA THR A 23 5.92 -12.08 9.14
C THR A 23 5.75 -11.43 10.51
N GLY A 24 4.50 -11.27 10.97
CA GLY A 24 4.17 -10.46 12.14
C GLY A 24 4.29 -8.95 11.88
N TRP A 25 4.46 -8.53 10.63
CA TRP A 25 4.68 -7.14 10.26
C TRP A 25 3.42 -6.53 9.65
N LYS A 26 3.24 -5.22 9.82
CA LYS A 26 2.20 -4.46 9.13
C LYS A 26 2.60 -4.29 7.67
N ILE A 27 1.86 -4.94 6.77
CA ILE A 27 2.09 -4.85 5.33
C ILE A 27 1.10 -3.84 4.74
N ASP A 28 1.65 -2.79 4.12
CA ASP A 28 0.91 -1.79 3.35
C ASP A 28 1.36 -1.89 1.89
N ILE A 29 0.41 -2.11 0.97
CA ILE A 29 0.68 -2.34 -0.45
C ILE A 29 0.04 -1.21 -1.23
N SER A 30 0.85 -0.33 -1.79
CA SER A 30 0.44 0.81 -2.63
C SER A 30 1.07 0.69 -4.02
N SER A 31 0.43 1.24 -5.05
CA SER A 31 1.03 1.29 -6.39
C SER A 31 2.25 2.21 -6.42
N GLU A 32 3.17 1.99 -7.36
CA GLU A 32 4.33 2.87 -7.56
C GLU A 32 3.86 4.31 -7.83
N SER A 33 2.77 4.45 -8.59
CA SER A 33 2.09 5.72 -8.85
C SER A 33 1.55 6.41 -7.58
N GLN A 34 1.07 5.64 -6.58
CA GLN A 34 0.64 6.20 -5.28
C GLN A 34 1.83 6.49 -4.35
N ALA A 35 2.89 5.69 -4.41
CA ALA A 35 4.10 5.91 -3.64
C ALA A 35 4.86 7.18 -4.06
N VAL A 36 4.80 7.53 -5.35
CA VAL A 36 5.40 8.76 -5.91
C VAL A 36 4.58 10.03 -5.60
N GLY A 37 3.30 9.91 -5.25
CA GLY A 37 2.38 11.03 -5.02
C GLY A 37 2.34 11.60 -3.61
N LYS A 38 3.16 11.10 -2.67
CA LYS A 38 3.22 11.62 -1.31
C LYS A 38 4.49 12.45 -1.11
N PRO A 39 4.49 13.76 -1.38
CA PRO A 39 5.48 14.62 -0.74
C PRO A 39 5.25 14.51 0.77
N GLY A 40 6.34 14.47 1.54
CA GLY A 40 6.27 14.51 3.00
C GLY A 40 5.37 15.65 3.50
N GLY A 41 4.79 15.47 4.69
CA GLY A 41 3.73 16.31 5.23
C GLY A 41 4.01 17.82 5.22
N GLY A 42 2.91 18.58 5.19
CA GLY A 42 2.93 20.03 5.32
C GLY A 42 1.52 20.61 5.28
N SER A 43 1.01 20.90 6.49
CA SER A 43 -0.03 21.87 6.87
C SER A 43 -1.39 21.84 6.17
N SER A 44 -2.38 21.44 6.97
CA SER A 44 -3.65 22.15 7.12
C SER A 44 -3.54 23.66 6.91
N ASP A 45 -4.33 24.20 5.99
CA ASP A 45 -5.15 25.42 6.12
C ASP A 45 -5.26 26.11 4.76
N GLU A 46 -6.46 26.06 4.17
CA GLU A 46 -6.98 27.16 3.36
C GLU A 46 -8.50 27.16 3.51
N ALA A 47 -8.95 28.19 4.24
CA ALA A 47 -10.34 28.55 4.52
C ALA A 47 -10.88 29.47 3.42
#